data_AF-A0AAU6QE53-F1
#
_entry.id   AF-A0AAU6QE53-F1
#
_cell.length_a   1.000
_cell.length_b   1.000
_cell.length_c   1.000
_cell.angle_alpha   90.00
_cell.angle_beta   90.00
_cell.angle_gamma   90.00
#
_symmetry.space_group_name_H-M   'P 1'
#
loop_
_entity.id
_entity.type
_entity.pdbx_description
1 polymer ?
#
loop_
_entity_poly.entity_id
_entity_poly.type
_entity_poly.pdbx_seq_one_letter_code
_entity_poly.pdbx_strand_id
1 'polypeptide(L)'
;MIMVFLSVLIMMLLSVAFFTLFEVKLLGFIHLRPGPNKVLFAGILQPIGDFVSLFSKGSFYISYGFIIYYFFSPFLGVFISFILWSMYYSYFSFFSFFWGILFFFCLSSFSVYFLLFSGWSSGSFFSLLGSFRSSAQAVSYEVTMIFIFLSYVLLFYTFSFFDFFVKMGGVYFFMMSFPLFSFWFISCLAESGRSPFDFSEGESELVSGFNTEYYGGMFALIFVCEYSFIVFLCLLTSFIFGMNMYMLKVFLFCFLFILVRACYPRLRFDLLMLFCWSVMLPLVICIFVFFSSFSVF
;
A
#
# COMPACT_ATOMS: atom_id res chain seq x y z
N MET A 1 13.53 -3.98 -23.47
CA MET A 1 13.28 -2.90 -22.49
C MET A 1 11.88 -2.33 -22.62
N ILE A 2 11.53 -1.51 -23.63
CA ILE A 2 10.20 -0.86 -23.71
C ILE A 2 9.01 -1.84 -23.63
N MET A 3 9.08 -3.01 -24.30
CA MET A 3 8.02 -4.03 -24.24
C MET A 3 7.80 -4.61 -22.84
N VAL A 4 8.88 -4.75 -22.06
CA VAL A 4 8.77 -5.21 -20.66
C VAL A 4 8.16 -4.10 -19.81
N PHE A 5 8.45 -2.82 -20.11
CA PHE A 5 7.92 -1.69 -19.34
C PHE A 5 6.40 -1.62 -19.49
N LEU A 6 5.95 -1.77 -20.73
CA LEU A 6 4.55 -1.87 -21.08
C LEU A 6 3.90 -3.10 -20.42
N SER A 7 4.59 -4.23 -20.35
CA SER A 7 4.02 -5.40 -19.66
C SER A 7 3.86 -5.18 -18.17
N VAL A 8 4.81 -4.53 -17.49
CA VAL A 8 4.68 -4.16 -16.06
C VAL A 8 3.52 -3.20 -15.84
N LEU A 9 3.38 -2.17 -16.69
CA LEU A 9 2.23 -1.24 -16.64
C LEU A 9 0.89 -1.98 -16.75
N ILE A 10 0.77 -2.85 -17.75
CA ILE A 10 -0.46 -3.60 -18.01
C ILE A 10 -0.76 -4.53 -16.84
N MET A 11 0.25 -5.22 -16.31
CA MET A 11 0.07 -6.13 -15.16
C MET A 11 -0.31 -5.39 -13.88
N MET A 12 0.27 -4.21 -13.64
CA MET A 12 -0.12 -3.37 -12.51
C MET A 12 -1.60 -2.99 -12.60
N LEU A 13 -2.04 -2.44 -13.73
CA LEU A 13 -3.45 -2.04 -13.92
C LEU A 13 -4.43 -3.22 -13.83
N LEU A 14 -4.07 -4.38 -14.41
CA LEU A 14 -4.88 -5.60 -14.32
C LEU A 14 -4.96 -6.11 -12.88
N SER A 15 -3.84 -6.12 -12.15
CA SER A 15 -3.81 -6.59 -10.76
C SER A 15 -4.72 -5.74 -9.87
N VAL A 16 -4.69 -4.42 -10.05
CA VAL A 16 -5.55 -3.47 -9.32
C VAL A 16 -7.01 -3.70 -9.67
N ALA A 17 -7.35 -3.80 -10.96
CA ALA A 17 -8.72 -4.02 -11.40
C ALA A 17 -9.32 -5.32 -10.82
N PHE A 18 -8.56 -6.41 -10.79
CA PHE A 18 -9.05 -7.65 -10.19
C PHE A 18 -9.04 -7.64 -8.66
N PHE A 19 -8.13 -6.90 -8.03
CA PHE A 19 -8.10 -6.77 -6.57
C PHE A 19 -9.36 -6.07 -6.05
N THR A 20 -9.86 -5.02 -6.72
CA THR A 20 -11.10 -4.35 -6.31
C THR A 20 -12.31 -5.29 -6.39
N LEU A 21 -12.41 -6.10 -7.45
CA LEU A 21 -13.45 -7.12 -7.55
C LEU A 21 -13.31 -8.20 -6.47
N PHE A 22 -12.07 -8.64 -6.21
CA PHE A 22 -11.77 -9.65 -5.19
C PHE A 22 -12.23 -9.18 -3.81
N GLU A 23 -11.93 -7.93 -3.47
CA GLU A 23 -12.36 -7.31 -2.21
C GLU A 23 -13.88 -7.29 -2.04
N VAL A 24 -14.63 -6.78 -3.03
CA VAL A 24 -16.09 -6.69 -2.91
C VAL A 24 -16.74 -8.07 -2.80
N LYS A 25 -16.21 -9.07 -3.52
CA LYS A 25 -16.71 -10.44 -3.42
C LYS A 25 -16.42 -11.06 -2.06
N LEU A 26 -15.20 -10.93 -1.56
CA LEU A 26 -14.83 -11.46 -0.24
C LEU A 26 -15.63 -10.82 0.90
N LEU A 27 -15.77 -9.49 0.89
CA LEU A 27 -16.61 -8.80 1.88
C LEU A 27 -18.08 -9.22 1.77
N GLY A 28 -18.56 -9.51 0.55
CA GLY A 28 -19.86 -10.14 0.36
C GLY A 28 -19.97 -11.46 1.10
N PHE A 29 -19.03 -12.38 0.86
CA PHE A 29 -19.02 -13.70 1.50
C PHE A 29 -18.94 -13.62 3.03
N ILE A 30 -18.08 -12.75 3.59
CA ILE A 30 -17.94 -12.58 5.04
C ILE A 30 -19.24 -12.05 5.66
N HIS A 31 -19.92 -11.12 4.99
CA HIS A 31 -21.21 -10.58 5.44
C HIS A 31 -22.43 -11.40 5.01
N LEU A 32 -22.23 -12.63 4.52
CA LEU A 32 -23.29 -13.53 4.06
C LEU A 32 -24.22 -12.91 2.99
N ARG A 33 -23.68 -12.03 2.13
CA ARG A 33 -24.40 -11.45 0.97
C ARG A 33 -23.66 -11.75 -0.34
N PRO A 34 -24.36 -11.98 -1.45
CA PRO A 34 -23.67 -12.16 -2.73
C PRO A 34 -22.95 -10.86 -3.13
N GLY A 35 -21.68 -10.99 -3.52
CA GLY A 35 -20.94 -9.92 -4.18
C GLY A 35 -21.48 -9.62 -5.60
N PRO A 36 -20.82 -8.74 -6.37
CA PRO A 36 -21.22 -8.40 -7.73
C PRO A 36 -21.19 -9.65 -8.62
N ASN A 37 -22.38 -10.14 -8.98
CA ASN A 37 -22.58 -11.35 -9.80
C ASN A 37 -23.32 -11.07 -11.12
N LYS A 38 -23.88 -9.87 -11.31
CA LYS A 38 -24.79 -9.56 -12.42
C LYS A 38 -24.10 -9.13 -13.72
N VAL A 39 -22.94 -8.48 -13.65
CA VAL A 39 -22.24 -8.00 -14.86
C VAL A 39 -21.55 -9.16 -15.56
N LEU A 40 -22.02 -9.50 -16.77
CA LEU A 40 -21.54 -10.65 -17.56
C LEU A 40 -21.48 -11.95 -16.74
N PHE A 41 -20.45 -12.79 -16.94
CA PHE A 41 -20.24 -14.02 -16.20
C PHE A 41 -19.66 -13.72 -14.81
N ALA A 42 -20.44 -14.01 -13.77
CA ALA A 42 -20.05 -13.92 -12.36
C ALA A 42 -19.42 -12.57 -11.96
N GLY A 43 -19.74 -11.46 -12.64
CA GLY A 43 -19.22 -10.14 -12.32
C GLY A 43 -17.78 -9.86 -12.77
N ILE A 44 -17.11 -10.74 -13.53
CA ILE A 44 -15.66 -10.61 -13.84
C ILE A 44 -15.31 -9.25 -14.48
N LEU A 45 -16.20 -8.71 -15.30
CA LEU A 45 -15.99 -7.43 -16.01
C LEU A 45 -16.49 -6.20 -15.24
N GLN A 46 -16.89 -6.35 -13.97
CA GLN A 46 -17.29 -5.24 -13.11
C GLN A 46 -16.24 -4.11 -13.05
N PRO A 47 -14.92 -4.38 -12.85
CA PRO A 47 -13.92 -3.33 -12.74
C PRO A 47 -13.81 -2.46 -13.98
N ILE A 48 -14.00 -3.06 -15.17
CA ILE A 48 -13.98 -2.35 -16.44
C ILE A 48 -15.22 -1.46 -16.57
N GLY A 49 -16.40 -1.96 -16.15
CA GLY A 49 -17.62 -1.16 -16.11
C GLY A 49 -17.49 0.04 -15.18
N ASP A 50 -16.94 -0.17 -13.98
CA ASP A 50 -16.72 0.90 -13.00
C ASP A 50 -15.74 1.94 -13.53
N PHE A 51 -14.62 1.50 -14.14
CA PHE A 51 -13.66 2.38 -14.80
C PHE A 51 -14.32 3.25 -15.88
N VAL A 52 -15.04 2.65 -16.84
CA VAL A 52 -15.73 3.40 -17.91
C VAL A 52 -16.78 4.36 -17.33
N SER A 53 -17.49 3.96 -16.27
CA SER A 53 -18.49 4.81 -15.63
C SER A 53 -17.89 6.04 -14.93
N LEU A 54 -16.68 5.91 -14.37
CA LEU A 54 -16.02 7.03 -13.69
C LEU A 54 -15.37 7.99 -14.68
N PHE A 55 -14.78 7.48 -15.76
CA PHE A 55 -14.17 8.32 -16.79
C PHE A 55 -15.18 9.04 -17.69
N SER A 56 -16.41 8.54 -17.79
CA SER A 56 -17.50 9.23 -18.51
C SER A 56 -18.12 10.38 -17.71
N LYS A 57 -17.89 10.45 -16.39
CA LYS A 57 -18.32 11.60 -15.58
C LYS A 57 -17.43 12.81 -15.85
N GLY A 58 -18.05 13.96 -16.05
CA GLY A 58 -17.33 15.23 -16.25
C GLY A 58 -16.55 15.67 -15.01
N SER A 59 -15.55 16.54 -15.22
CA SER A 59 -14.83 17.21 -14.13
C SER A 59 -15.63 18.40 -13.59
N PHE A 60 -15.59 18.62 -12.28
CA PHE A 60 -16.12 19.84 -11.68
C PHE A 60 -15.19 21.03 -11.92
N TYR A 61 -15.74 22.23 -11.78
CA TYR A 61 -14.99 23.48 -11.90
C TYR A 61 -14.26 23.76 -10.57
N ILE A 62 -12.93 23.62 -10.56
CA ILE A 62 -12.07 24.04 -9.45
C ILE A 62 -11.63 25.48 -9.69
N SER A 63 -11.43 26.24 -8.60
CA SER A 63 -10.88 27.60 -8.68
C SER A 63 -9.47 27.60 -9.32
N TYR A 64 -9.16 28.63 -10.10
CA TYR A 64 -7.94 28.69 -10.93
C TYR A 64 -6.63 28.51 -10.16
N GLY A 65 -6.59 28.87 -8.86
CA GLY A 65 -5.38 28.76 -8.03
C GLY A 65 -4.97 27.32 -7.70
N PHE A 66 -5.92 26.39 -7.62
CA PHE A 66 -5.65 25.01 -7.19
C PHE A 66 -5.60 23.99 -8.33
N ILE A 67 -5.84 24.44 -9.57
CA ILE A 67 -5.98 23.56 -10.73
C ILE A 67 -4.72 22.73 -11.01
N ILE A 68 -3.53 23.33 -10.80
CA ILE A 68 -2.25 22.65 -11.00
C ILE A 68 -2.12 21.48 -10.02
N TYR A 69 -2.38 21.71 -8.74
CA TYR A 69 -2.30 20.67 -7.70
C TYR A 69 -3.36 19.59 -7.88
N TYR A 70 -4.56 19.98 -8.33
CA TYR A 70 -5.64 19.05 -8.62
C TYR A 70 -5.26 18.01 -9.67
N PHE A 71 -4.69 18.43 -10.80
CA PHE A 71 -4.23 17.49 -11.82
C PHE A 71 -2.92 16.81 -11.43
N PHE A 72 -1.98 17.54 -10.84
CA PHE A 72 -0.65 17.00 -10.56
C PHE A 72 -0.67 15.86 -9.54
N SER A 73 -1.48 15.96 -8.49
CA SER A 73 -1.43 14.96 -7.41
C SER A 73 -1.76 13.53 -7.87
N PRO A 74 -2.87 13.22 -8.57
CA PRO A 74 -3.20 11.84 -8.91
C PRO A 74 -2.22 11.26 -9.94
N PHE A 75 -1.69 12.10 -10.84
CA PHE A 75 -0.64 11.67 -11.78
C PHE A 75 0.67 11.35 -11.06
N LEU A 76 1.05 12.14 -10.04
CA LEU A 76 2.23 11.88 -9.21
C LEU A 76 2.08 10.54 -8.47
N GLY A 77 0.91 10.28 -7.88
CA GLY A 77 0.62 9.01 -7.20
C GLY A 77 0.77 7.81 -8.13
N VAL A 78 0.10 7.83 -9.29
CA VAL A 78 0.20 6.75 -10.29
C VAL A 78 1.65 6.58 -10.77
N PHE A 79 2.39 7.66 -10.98
CA PHE A 79 3.79 7.60 -11.38
C PHE A 79 4.67 6.93 -10.31
N ILE A 80 4.52 7.28 -9.03
CA ILE A 80 5.26 6.64 -7.94
C ILE A 80 4.90 5.16 -7.85
N SER A 81 3.62 4.82 -7.88
CA SER A 81 3.16 3.42 -7.81
C SER A 81 3.75 2.57 -8.93
N PHE A 82 3.87 3.15 -10.12
CA PHE A 82 4.47 2.46 -11.25
C PHE A 82 5.97 2.23 -11.06
N ILE A 83 6.74 3.21 -10.57
CA ILE A 83 8.16 3.02 -10.29
C ILE A 83 8.35 1.97 -9.19
N LEU A 84 7.52 1.97 -8.14
CA LEU A 84 7.54 0.93 -7.10
C LEU A 84 7.37 -0.46 -7.70
N TRP A 85 6.39 -0.66 -8.58
CA TRP A 85 6.17 -1.93 -9.27
C TRP A 85 7.35 -2.37 -10.15
N SER A 86 8.11 -1.43 -10.71
CA SER A 86 9.32 -1.76 -11.47
C SER A 86 10.45 -2.37 -10.61
N MET A 87 10.41 -2.15 -9.29
CA MET A 87 11.34 -2.76 -8.32
C MET A 87 11.02 -4.22 -8.03
N TYR A 88 9.83 -4.68 -8.40
CA TYR A 88 9.43 -6.05 -8.11
C TYR A 88 10.32 -7.04 -8.86
N TYR A 89 10.97 -7.91 -8.09
CA TYR A 89 11.78 -8.98 -8.65
C TYR A 89 10.86 -10.11 -9.13
N SER A 90 10.81 -10.29 -10.44
CA SER A 90 10.32 -11.49 -11.11
C SER A 90 11.44 -12.00 -12.01
N TYR A 91 11.32 -13.22 -12.54
CA TYR A 91 12.27 -13.74 -13.53
C TYR A 91 12.48 -12.83 -14.76
N PHE A 92 11.57 -11.86 -15.00
CA PHE A 92 11.64 -10.85 -16.05
C PHE A 92 11.88 -9.42 -15.53
N SER A 93 12.37 -9.24 -14.28
CA SER A 93 12.47 -7.92 -13.66
C SER A 93 13.43 -6.97 -14.38
N PHE A 94 13.06 -5.69 -14.37
CA PHE A 94 13.76 -4.58 -15.00
C PHE A 94 15.10 -4.23 -14.37
N PHE A 95 15.14 -4.18 -13.04
CA PHE A 95 16.26 -3.60 -12.32
C PHE A 95 16.51 -4.39 -11.04
N SER A 96 17.54 -5.23 -11.07
CA SER A 96 18.17 -5.68 -9.83
C SER A 96 19.06 -4.54 -9.33
N PHE A 97 18.53 -3.68 -8.46
CA PHE A 97 19.33 -2.65 -7.81
C PHE A 97 20.08 -3.24 -6.61
N PHE A 98 21.38 -2.94 -6.51
CA PHE A 98 22.15 -3.23 -5.30
C PHE A 98 21.56 -2.52 -4.06
N TRP A 99 21.03 -1.31 -4.24
CA TRP A 99 20.41 -0.49 -3.20
C TRP A 99 18.88 -0.54 -3.24
N GLY A 100 18.30 -1.68 -3.63
CA GLY A 100 16.86 -1.83 -3.84
C GLY A 100 16.02 -1.39 -2.64
N ILE A 101 16.39 -1.80 -1.41
CA ILE A 101 15.65 -1.43 -0.20
C ILE A 101 15.65 0.07 0.06
N LEU A 102 16.81 0.72 -0.08
CA LEU A 102 16.91 2.18 0.13
C LEU A 102 16.06 2.93 -0.89
N PHE A 103 16.08 2.46 -2.14
CA PHE A 103 15.27 3.06 -3.19
C PHE A 103 13.77 2.90 -2.94
N PHE A 104 13.32 1.76 -2.39
CA PHE A 104 11.94 1.58 -1.95
C PHE A 104 11.54 2.65 -0.93
N PHE A 105 12.37 2.90 0.10
CA PHE A 105 12.09 3.92 1.10
C PHE A 105 12.08 5.35 0.56
N CYS A 106 12.97 5.66 -0.39
CA CYS A 106 12.90 6.95 -1.07
C CYS A 106 11.55 7.12 -1.76
N LEU A 107 11.04 6.10 -2.44
CA LEU A 107 9.75 6.19 -3.12
C LEU A 107 8.54 6.20 -2.19
N SER A 108 8.55 5.44 -1.08
CA SER A 108 7.48 5.51 -0.08
C SER A 108 7.41 6.91 0.53
N SER A 109 8.55 7.53 0.86
CA SER A 109 8.56 8.91 1.37
C SER A 109 8.04 9.92 0.34
N PHE A 110 8.28 9.69 -0.95
CA PHE A 110 7.69 10.51 -2.02
C PHE A 110 6.16 10.35 -2.12
N SER A 111 5.60 9.19 -1.77
CA SER A 111 4.15 8.95 -1.85
C SER A 111 3.35 9.79 -0.85
N VAL A 112 3.97 10.23 0.25
CA VAL A 112 3.35 11.13 1.24
C VAL A 112 3.04 12.50 0.63
N TYR A 113 3.88 13.00 -0.29
CA TYR A 113 3.64 14.28 -0.96
C TYR A 113 2.40 14.24 -1.86
N PHE A 114 2.10 13.07 -2.44
CA PHE A 114 0.86 12.89 -3.20
C PHE A 114 -0.37 13.17 -2.31
N LEU A 115 -0.41 12.61 -1.09
CA LEU A 115 -1.50 12.83 -0.13
C LEU A 115 -1.60 14.29 0.33
N LEU A 116 -0.47 14.98 0.49
CA LEU A 116 -0.46 16.40 0.87
C LEU A 116 -0.99 17.28 -0.26
N PHE A 117 -0.57 17.04 -1.50
CA PHE A 117 -1.04 17.82 -2.65
C PHE A 117 -2.53 17.58 -2.95
N SER A 118 -3.05 16.37 -2.73
CA SER A 118 -4.49 16.10 -2.87
C SER A 118 -5.33 16.82 -1.81
N GLY A 119 -4.84 16.91 -0.57
CA GLY A 119 -5.51 17.72 0.45
C GLY A 119 -5.46 19.21 0.15
N TRP A 120 -4.32 19.73 -0.30
CA TRP A 120 -4.18 21.17 -0.55
C TRP A 120 -4.93 21.65 -1.80
N SER A 121 -5.09 20.79 -2.81
CA SER A 121 -5.84 21.12 -4.03
C SER A 121 -7.32 21.42 -3.75
N SER A 122 -7.85 20.88 -2.66
CA SER A 122 -9.27 20.96 -2.34
C SER A 122 -9.71 22.25 -1.60
N GLY A 123 -8.79 23.16 -1.28
CA GLY A 123 -9.13 24.51 -0.75
C GLY A 123 -9.92 24.60 0.57
N SER A 124 -10.33 23.48 1.18
CA SER A 124 -11.13 23.44 2.41
C SER A 124 -10.27 23.08 3.62
N PHE A 125 -10.55 23.67 4.77
CA PHE A 125 -9.79 23.38 6.00
C PHE A 125 -9.97 21.92 6.47
N PHE A 126 -11.12 21.30 6.21
CA PHE A 126 -11.39 19.92 6.64
C PHE A 126 -10.58 18.90 5.84
N SER A 127 -10.54 19.05 4.52
CA SER A 127 -9.76 18.17 3.64
C SER A 127 -8.25 18.32 3.86
N LEU A 128 -7.79 19.55 4.14
CA LEU A 128 -6.41 19.82 4.53
C LEU A 128 -6.04 19.17 5.88
N LEU A 129 -6.91 19.22 6.88
CA LEU A 129 -6.69 18.52 8.15
C LEU A 129 -6.67 16.99 7.96
N GLY A 130 -7.53 16.47 7.08
CA GLY A 130 -7.55 15.07 6.70
C GLY A 130 -6.22 14.61 6.07
N SER A 131 -5.66 15.39 5.14
CA SER A 131 -4.37 15.07 4.52
C SER A 131 -3.18 15.20 5.47
N PHE A 132 -3.19 16.16 6.39
CA PHE A 132 -2.14 16.25 7.41
C PHE A 132 -2.15 15.06 8.37
N ARG A 133 -3.33 14.53 8.71
CA ARG A 133 -3.42 13.33 9.54
C ARG A 133 -2.99 12.07 8.79
N SER A 134 -3.42 11.88 7.54
CA SER A 134 -3.00 10.70 6.76
C SER A 134 -1.51 10.71 6.44
N SER A 135 -0.94 11.88 6.12
CA SER A 135 0.51 12.02 5.93
C SER A 135 1.30 11.76 7.22
N ALA A 136 0.83 12.26 8.38
CA ALA A 136 1.47 11.97 9.67
C ALA A 136 1.44 10.46 10.00
N GLN A 137 0.35 9.78 9.68
CA GLN A 137 0.24 8.33 9.81
C GLN A 137 1.26 7.61 8.93
N ALA A 138 1.29 7.89 7.63
CA ALA A 138 2.22 7.26 6.69
C ALA A 138 3.69 7.44 7.14
N VAL A 139 4.10 8.68 7.44
CA VAL A 139 5.47 8.95 7.91
C VAL A 139 5.80 8.18 9.20
N SER A 140 4.86 8.10 10.15
CA SER A 140 5.13 7.42 11.43
C SER A 140 5.35 5.91 11.26
N TYR A 141 4.57 5.25 10.39
CA TYR A 141 4.71 3.83 10.14
C TYR A 141 5.85 3.52 9.18
N GLU A 142 6.21 4.43 8.28
CA GLU A 142 7.42 4.34 7.47
C GLU A 142 8.68 4.21 8.36
N VAL A 143 8.79 4.99 9.45
CA VAL A 143 9.91 4.87 10.39
C VAL A 143 9.98 3.46 10.99
N THR A 144 8.85 2.88 11.39
CA THR A 144 8.83 1.49 11.91
C THR A 144 9.24 0.47 10.85
N MET A 145 8.81 0.66 9.59
CA MET A 145 9.21 -0.18 8.45
C MET A 145 10.72 -0.12 8.20
N ILE A 146 11.33 1.06 8.31
CA ILE A 146 12.78 1.27 8.18
C ILE A 146 13.53 0.42 9.21
N PHE A 147 13.16 0.48 10.48
CA PHE A 147 13.84 -0.32 11.51
C PHE A 147 13.64 -1.84 11.32
N ILE A 148 12.46 -2.27 10.86
CA ILE A 148 12.23 -3.68 10.51
C ILE A 148 13.17 -4.11 9.39
N PHE A 149 13.27 -3.36 8.29
CA PHE A 149 14.20 -3.71 7.22
C PHE A 149 15.66 -3.62 7.64
N LEU A 150 16.01 -2.63 8.48
CA LEU A 150 17.37 -2.51 9.02
C LEU A 150 17.77 -3.77 9.79
N SER A 151 16.85 -4.35 10.57
CA SER A 151 17.11 -5.61 11.29
C SER A 151 17.40 -6.78 10.33
N TYR A 152 16.71 -6.85 9.18
CA TYR A 152 16.99 -7.84 8.16
C TYR A 152 18.30 -7.59 7.41
N VAL A 153 18.62 -6.33 7.12
CA VAL A 153 19.88 -5.94 6.49
C VAL A 153 21.06 -6.37 7.35
N LEU A 154 20.98 -6.24 8.67
CA LEU A 154 22.04 -6.72 9.57
C LEU A 154 22.23 -8.24 9.51
N LEU A 155 21.16 -9.01 9.36
CA LEU A 155 21.24 -10.47 9.30
C LEU A 155 21.86 -10.98 8.00
N PHE A 156 21.59 -10.31 6.88
CA PHE A 156 21.97 -10.80 5.56
C PHE A 156 23.13 -10.03 4.92
N TYR A 157 23.49 -8.86 5.44
CA TYR A 157 24.51 -7.96 4.89
C TYR A 157 24.32 -7.63 3.42
N THR A 158 23.08 -7.48 2.97
CA THR A 158 22.73 -7.12 1.59
C THR A 158 21.63 -6.08 1.58
N PHE A 159 21.58 -5.22 0.56
CA PHE A 159 20.51 -4.25 0.32
C PHE A 159 19.68 -4.58 -0.92
N SER A 160 20.06 -5.61 -1.67
CA SER A 160 19.37 -6.04 -2.88
C SER A 160 18.20 -6.94 -2.54
N PHE A 161 17.01 -6.66 -3.09
CA PHE A 161 15.82 -7.48 -2.86
C PHE A 161 16.07 -8.95 -3.24
N PHE A 162 16.73 -9.20 -4.38
CA PHE A 162 17.00 -10.57 -4.83
C PHE A 162 17.78 -11.40 -3.81
N ASP A 163 18.85 -10.83 -3.23
CA ASP A 163 19.65 -11.56 -2.26
C ASP A 163 18.87 -11.84 -0.97
N PHE A 164 17.94 -10.96 -0.58
CA PHE A 164 17.01 -11.25 0.53
C PHE A 164 16.16 -12.46 0.23
N PHE A 165 15.54 -12.55 -0.94
CA PHE A 165 14.68 -13.68 -1.28
C PHE A 165 15.42 -15.01 -1.25
N VAL A 166 16.65 -15.05 -1.77
CA VAL A 166 17.46 -16.27 -1.77
C VAL A 166 17.85 -16.67 -0.34
N LYS A 167 18.29 -15.72 0.48
CA LYS A 167 18.78 -16.01 1.84
C LYS A 167 17.65 -16.27 2.84
N MET A 168 16.46 -15.73 2.59
CA MET A 168 15.26 -15.97 3.39
C MET A 168 14.73 -17.40 3.27
N GLY A 169 15.21 -18.23 2.33
CA GLY A 169 14.66 -19.55 1.97
C GLY A 169 14.53 -20.63 3.06
N GLY A 170 14.98 -20.40 4.29
CA GLY A 170 15.02 -21.41 5.37
C GLY A 170 13.88 -21.30 6.41
N VAL A 171 13.20 -22.42 6.72
CA VAL A 171 12.10 -22.47 7.71
C VAL A 171 12.50 -21.93 9.09
N TYR A 172 13.74 -22.19 9.53
CA TYR A 172 14.26 -21.69 10.80
C TYR A 172 14.39 -20.16 10.84
N PHE A 173 14.72 -19.54 9.69
CA PHE A 173 14.83 -18.10 9.60
C PHE A 173 13.46 -17.44 9.71
N PHE A 174 12.42 -18.04 9.13
CA PHE A 174 11.04 -17.57 9.27
C PHE A 174 10.55 -17.60 10.73
N MET A 175 10.90 -18.64 11.49
CA MET A 175 10.51 -18.74 12.89
C MET A 175 11.19 -17.65 13.76
N MET A 176 12.47 -17.37 13.51
CA MET A 176 13.17 -16.30 14.22
C MET A 176 12.63 -14.91 13.85
N SER A 177 12.18 -14.72 12.61
CA SER A 177 11.64 -13.45 12.12
C SER A 177 10.14 -13.25 12.34
N PHE A 178 9.44 -14.19 13.00
CA PHE A 178 7.99 -14.10 13.18
C PHE A 178 7.52 -12.83 13.92
N PRO A 179 8.19 -12.35 15.01
CA PRO A 179 7.81 -11.09 15.64
C PRO A 179 7.94 -9.91 14.67
N LEU A 180 9.04 -9.82 13.93
CA LEU A 180 9.23 -8.78 12.91
C LEU A 180 8.19 -8.86 11.79
N PHE A 181 7.80 -10.06 11.37
CA PHE A 181 6.74 -10.26 10.40
C PHE A 181 5.40 -9.66 10.88
N SER A 182 5.06 -9.87 12.14
CA SER A 182 3.81 -9.34 12.70
C SER A 182 3.81 -7.80 12.72
N PHE A 183 4.92 -7.18 13.13
CA PHE A 183 5.08 -5.72 13.10
C PHE A 183 5.05 -5.18 11.68
N TRP A 184 5.72 -5.85 10.75
CA TRP A 184 5.74 -5.54 9.31
C TRP A 184 4.34 -5.54 8.71
N PHE A 185 3.55 -6.57 9.00
CA PHE A 185 2.20 -6.68 8.48
C PHE A 185 1.30 -5.56 9.01
N ILE A 186 1.42 -5.21 10.31
CA ILE A 186 0.67 -4.10 10.90
C ILE A 186 1.10 -2.75 10.29
N SER A 187 2.39 -2.53 10.06
CA SER A 187 2.86 -1.30 9.42
C SER A 187 2.47 -1.22 7.95
N CYS A 188 2.43 -2.33 7.21
CA CYS A 188 1.87 -2.34 5.85
C CYS A 188 0.37 -1.98 5.84
N LEU A 189 -0.42 -2.49 6.78
CA LEU A 189 -1.83 -2.14 6.93
C LEU A 189 -1.99 -0.64 7.24
N ALA A 190 -1.20 -0.11 8.17
CA ALA A 190 -1.25 1.30 8.55
C ALA A 190 -0.82 2.24 7.40
N GLU A 191 0.22 1.88 6.64
CA GLU A 191 0.71 2.68 5.51
C GLU A 191 -0.32 2.76 4.38
N SER A 192 -1.02 1.66 4.10
CA SER A 192 -2.06 1.62 3.08
C SER A 192 -3.30 2.46 3.38
N GLY A 193 -3.44 3.00 4.60
CA GLY A 193 -4.53 3.91 4.96
C GLY A 193 -5.93 3.31 4.86
N ARG A 194 -6.09 1.98 4.85
CA ARG A 194 -7.39 1.29 4.74
C ARG A 194 -7.90 0.78 6.08
N SER A 195 -9.22 0.58 6.16
CA SER A 195 -9.89 0.19 7.40
C SER A 195 -9.32 -1.14 7.89
N PRO A 196 -8.91 -1.26 9.17
CA PRO A 196 -9.28 -0.45 10.34
C PRO A 196 -8.49 0.85 10.57
N PHE A 197 -7.45 1.13 9.80
CA PHE A 197 -6.54 2.29 9.96
C PHE A 197 -6.86 3.44 9.00
N ASP A 198 -8.12 3.58 8.59
CA ASP A 198 -8.56 4.54 7.59
C ASP A 198 -9.17 5.78 8.23
N PHE A 199 -8.31 6.73 8.56
CA PHE A 199 -8.68 7.95 9.28
C PHE A 199 -9.06 9.10 8.35
N SER A 200 -8.40 9.19 7.20
CA SER A 200 -8.77 10.13 6.14
C SER A 200 -10.18 9.87 5.61
N GLU A 201 -10.62 8.60 5.54
CA GLU A 201 -12.00 8.24 5.21
C GLU A 201 -12.87 7.95 6.45
N GLY A 202 -12.32 7.88 7.67
CA GLY A 202 -13.08 7.51 8.87
C GLY A 202 -13.96 8.63 9.44
N GLU A 203 -13.46 9.86 9.45
CA GLU A 203 -14.27 11.06 9.78
C GLU A 203 -15.11 11.53 8.57
N SER A 204 -15.10 10.75 7.48
CA SER A 204 -15.72 11.10 6.21
C SER A 204 -17.21 10.83 6.07
N GLU A 205 -17.85 10.32 7.11
CA GLU A 205 -19.30 10.16 7.11
C GLU A 205 -20.02 11.52 7.01
N LEU A 206 -19.28 12.64 7.12
CA LEU A 206 -19.73 13.98 6.74
C LEU A 206 -19.03 14.56 5.49
N VAL A 207 -17.72 14.32 5.26
CA VAL A 207 -16.93 14.90 4.15
C VAL A 207 -15.71 14.00 3.81
N SER A 208 -15.57 13.48 2.58
CA SER A 208 -14.55 12.52 2.11
C SER A 208 -13.08 12.97 2.11
N GLY A 209 -12.55 13.36 3.28
CA GLY A 209 -11.12 13.53 3.55
C GLY A 209 -10.37 14.38 2.53
N PHE A 210 -9.29 13.86 1.96
CA PHE A 210 -8.52 14.50 0.89
C PHE A 210 -9.14 14.28 -0.51
N ASN A 211 -10.19 13.45 -0.62
CA ASN A 211 -10.86 13.09 -1.87
C ASN A 211 -12.12 13.90 -2.17
N THR A 212 -12.46 14.89 -1.33
CA THR A 212 -13.73 15.66 -1.37
C THR A 212 -14.03 16.32 -2.69
N GLU A 213 -13.00 16.85 -3.34
CA GLU A 213 -13.15 17.60 -4.58
C GLU A 213 -12.78 16.79 -5.82
N TYR A 214 -12.33 15.55 -5.63
CA TYR A 214 -11.96 14.68 -6.74
C TYR A 214 -13.20 13.98 -7.28
N TYR A 215 -13.45 14.19 -8.57
CA TYR A 215 -14.60 13.62 -9.27
C TYR A 215 -14.18 12.82 -10.51
N GLY A 216 -15.03 11.87 -10.89
CA GLY A 216 -14.90 11.10 -12.13
C GLY A 216 -13.55 10.41 -12.28
N GLY A 217 -12.86 10.68 -13.38
CA GLY A 217 -11.58 10.05 -13.70
C GLY A 217 -10.45 10.35 -12.72
N MET A 218 -10.39 11.55 -12.13
CA MET A 218 -9.30 11.90 -11.19
C MET A 218 -9.45 11.19 -9.86
N PHE A 219 -10.68 11.02 -9.40
CA PHE A 219 -11.01 10.14 -8.28
C PHE A 219 -10.56 8.70 -8.57
N ALA A 220 -10.86 8.18 -9.77
CA ALA A 220 -10.45 6.84 -10.16
C ALA A 220 -8.92 6.64 -10.09
N LEU A 221 -8.13 7.64 -10.52
CA LEU A 221 -6.67 7.58 -10.46
C LEU A 221 -6.13 7.50 -9.02
N ILE A 222 -6.77 8.17 -8.06
CA ILE A 222 -6.42 8.09 -6.64
C ILE A 222 -6.62 6.65 -6.12
N PHE A 223 -7.76 6.03 -6.41
CA PHE A 223 -7.99 4.62 -6.02
C PHE A 223 -7.00 3.67 -6.69
N VAL A 224 -6.70 3.90 -7.97
CA VAL A 224 -5.69 3.07 -8.67
C VAL A 224 -4.33 3.18 -7.98
N CYS A 225 -3.93 4.37 -7.53
CA CYS A 225 -2.70 4.58 -6.77
C CYS A 225 -2.73 3.84 -5.42
N GLU A 226 -3.79 3.98 -4.62
CA GLU A 226 -3.89 3.31 -3.32
C GLU A 226 -3.90 1.78 -3.44
N TYR A 227 -4.70 1.24 -4.36
CA TYR A 227 -4.78 -0.21 -4.57
C TYR A 227 -3.51 -0.79 -5.19
N SER A 228 -2.84 -0.07 -6.08
CA SER A 228 -1.55 -0.52 -6.62
C SER A 228 -0.48 -0.57 -5.54
N PHE A 229 -0.51 0.35 -4.57
CA PHE A 229 0.36 0.33 -3.40
C PHE A 229 0.05 -0.83 -2.46
N ILE A 230 -1.23 -1.13 -2.20
CA ILE A 230 -1.64 -2.31 -1.40
C ILE A 230 -1.13 -3.60 -2.02
N VAL A 231 -1.39 -3.81 -3.32
CA VAL A 231 -0.94 -5.02 -4.01
C VAL A 231 0.59 -5.09 -4.03
N PHE A 232 1.27 -3.95 -4.17
CA PHE A 232 2.74 -3.91 -4.10
C PHE A 232 3.27 -4.27 -2.70
N LEU A 233 2.67 -3.78 -1.62
CA LEU A 233 3.03 -4.19 -0.26
C LEU A 233 2.78 -5.68 -0.04
N CYS A 234 1.66 -6.23 -0.52
CA CYS A 234 1.40 -7.67 -0.50
C CYS A 234 2.48 -8.45 -1.28
N LEU A 235 2.90 -7.95 -2.44
CA LEU A 235 4.01 -8.54 -3.20
C LEU A 235 5.32 -8.51 -2.39
N LEU A 236 5.69 -7.37 -1.80
CA LEU A 236 6.88 -7.25 -0.96
C LEU A 236 6.82 -8.18 0.26
N THR A 237 5.68 -8.24 0.95
CA THR A 237 5.50 -9.16 2.10
C THR A 237 5.70 -10.61 1.68
N SER A 238 5.13 -11.01 0.54
CA SER A 238 5.28 -12.35 -0.01
C SER A 238 6.70 -12.65 -0.45
N PHE A 239 7.48 -11.65 -0.82
CA PHE A 239 8.83 -11.81 -1.28
C PHE A 239 9.83 -11.91 -0.12
N ILE A 240 9.61 -11.12 0.94
CA ILE A 240 10.46 -11.14 2.14
C ILE A 240 10.19 -12.41 2.98
N PHE A 241 8.92 -12.79 3.11
CA PHE A 241 8.50 -13.85 4.03
C PHE A 241 8.06 -15.13 3.32
N GLY A 242 7.79 -15.05 2.02
CA GLY A 242 7.38 -16.19 1.24
C GLY A 242 8.58 -16.93 0.67
N MET A 243 8.90 -18.04 1.31
CA MET A 243 9.52 -19.21 0.65
C MET A 243 8.78 -19.60 -0.65
N ASN A 244 9.27 -20.62 -1.36
CA ASN A 244 8.62 -21.35 -2.46
C ASN A 244 7.09 -21.15 -2.58
N MET A 245 6.64 -20.83 -3.80
CA MET A 245 5.26 -20.46 -4.16
C MET A 245 4.83 -19.03 -3.74
N TYR A 246 5.64 -18.03 -4.08
CA TYR A 246 5.36 -16.62 -3.78
C TYR A 246 3.97 -16.15 -4.26
N MET A 247 3.53 -16.54 -5.47
CA MET A 247 2.22 -16.14 -6.00
C MET A 247 1.03 -16.56 -5.12
N LEU A 248 1.04 -17.78 -4.59
CA LEU A 248 -0.03 -18.25 -3.68
C LEU A 248 -0.05 -17.43 -2.39
N LYS A 249 1.12 -17.01 -1.92
CA LYS A 249 1.25 -16.18 -0.71
C LYS A 249 0.81 -14.75 -0.96
N VAL A 250 1.04 -14.18 -2.16
CA VAL A 250 0.47 -12.89 -2.53
C VAL A 250 -1.05 -12.92 -2.38
N PHE A 251 -1.72 -13.94 -2.93
CA PHE A 251 -3.16 -14.12 -2.76
C PHE A 251 -3.57 -14.27 -1.29
N LEU A 252 -2.79 -15.00 -0.49
CA LEU A 252 -3.04 -15.15 0.94
C LEU A 252 -2.91 -13.82 1.69
N PHE A 253 -1.89 -13.01 1.41
CA PHE A 253 -1.74 -11.69 2.04
C PHE A 253 -2.84 -10.73 1.59
N CYS A 254 -3.18 -10.71 0.31
CA CYS A 254 -4.35 -9.97 -0.19
C CYS A 254 -5.63 -10.39 0.56
N PHE A 255 -5.84 -11.69 0.76
CA PHE A 255 -6.97 -12.21 1.54
C PHE A 255 -6.92 -11.76 3.00
N LEU A 256 -5.75 -11.81 3.65
CA LEU A 256 -5.58 -11.35 5.03
C LEU A 256 -5.85 -9.85 5.18
N PHE A 257 -5.42 -9.01 4.25
CA PHE A 257 -5.74 -7.57 4.22
C PHE A 257 -7.25 -7.35 4.26
N ILE A 258 -7.99 -8.06 3.42
CA ILE A 258 -9.45 -7.94 3.32
C ILE A 258 -10.15 -8.53 4.56
N LEU A 259 -9.61 -9.61 5.12
CA LEU A 259 -10.11 -10.22 6.35
C LEU A 259 -9.96 -9.28 7.54
N VAL A 260 -8.79 -8.64 7.70
CA VAL A 260 -8.56 -7.65 8.77
C VAL A 260 -9.55 -6.50 8.66
N ARG A 261 -9.80 -6.02 7.44
CA ARG A 261 -10.83 -5.02 7.16
C ARG A 261 -12.24 -5.45 7.61
N ALA A 262 -12.60 -6.71 7.42
CA ALA A 262 -13.93 -7.21 7.76
C ALA A 262 -14.11 -7.50 9.25
N CYS A 263 -13.05 -7.92 9.94
CA CYS A 263 -13.12 -8.39 11.33
C CYS A 263 -12.94 -7.28 12.38
N TYR A 264 -12.14 -6.25 12.08
CA TYR A 264 -11.75 -5.26 13.09
C TYR A 264 -12.53 -3.94 12.96
N PRO A 265 -12.94 -3.34 14.09
CA PRO A 265 -13.51 -2.00 14.08
C PRO A 265 -12.42 -0.97 13.72
N ARG A 266 -12.86 0.19 13.23
CA ARG A 266 -11.97 1.33 13.03
C ARG A 266 -11.36 1.76 14.37
N LEU A 267 -10.06 2.03 14.37
CA LEU A 267 -9.38 2.60 15.54
C LEU A 267 -9.59 4.11 15.56
N ARG A 268 -9.06 4.83 16.56
CA ARG A 268 -9.01 6.31 16.63
C ARG A 268 -7.59 6.79 16.30
N PHE A 269 -7.44 7.95 15.63
CA PHE A 269 -6.13 8.47 15.20
C PHE A 269 -5.16 8.60 16.37
N ASP A 270 -5.63 9.15 17.50
CA ASP A 270 -4.83 9.32 18.72
C ASP A 270 -4.27 7.99 19.24
N LEU A 271 -5.10 6.92 19.22
CA LEU A 271 -4.71 5.59 19.66
C LEU A 271 -3.73 4.92 18.70
N LEU A 272 -3.92 5.11 17.39
CA LEU A 272 -3.00 4.62 16.37
C LEU A 272 -1.61 5.24 16.54
N MET A 273 -1.55 6.58 16.64
CA MET A 273 -0.29 7.29 16.81
C MET A 273 0.39 6.90 18.12
N LEU A 274 -0.38 6.80 19.21
CA LEU A 274 0.16 6.34 20.49
C LEU A 274 0.69 4.91 20.40
N PHE A 275 -0.02 4.00 19.72
CA PHE A 275 0.43 2.63 19.50
C PHE A 275 1.73 2.57 18.70
N CYS A 276 1.86 3.36 17.63
CA CYS A 276 3.08 3.44 16.83
C CYS A 276 4.28 3.90 17.67
N TRP A 277 4.16 5.05 18.33
CA TRP A 277 5.28 5.70 19.02
C TRP A 277 5.63 5.08 20.37
N SER A 278 4.63 4.65 21.15
CA SER A 278 4.86 4.14 22.51
C SER A 278 5.07 2.63 22.58
N VAL A 279 4.51 1.86 21.64
CA VAL A 279 4.57 0.39 21.67
C VAL A 279 5.40 -0.16 20.52
N MET A 280 5.02 0.14 19.27
CA MET A 280 5.65 -0.50 18.10
C MET A 280 7.11 -0.12 17.95
N LEU A 281 7.42 1.18 17.96
CA LEU A 281 8.77 1.68 17.70
C LEU A 281 9.78 1.20 18.76
N PRO A 282 9.53 1.32 20.08
CA PRO A 282 10.44 0.77 21.09
C PRO A 282 10.66 -0.74 20.95
N LEU A 283 9.61 -1.49 20.64
CA LEU A 283 9.69 -2.95 20.55
C LEU A 283 10.47 -3.40 19.30
N VAL A 284 10.26 -2.73 18.16
CA VAL A 284 11.05 -2.96 16.94
C VAL A 284 12.53 -2.59 17.17
N ILE A 285 12.83 -1.51 17.92
CA ILE A 285 14.21 -1.16 18.27
C ILE A 285 14.84 -2.22 19.19
N CYS A 286 14.11 -2.74 20.18
CA CYS A 286 14.60 -3.85 21.01
C CYS A 286 14.93 -5.08 20.15
N ILE A 287 14.08 -5.41 19.19
CA ILE A 287 14.31 -6.53 18.27
C ILE A 287 15.51 -6.25 17.34
N PHE A 288 15.67 -5.02 16.88
CA PHE A 288 16.83 -4.60 16.09
C PHE A 288 18.14 -4.81 16.87
N VAL A 289 18.20 -4.40 18.14
CA VAL A 289 19.36 -4.63 19.02
C VAL A 289 19.57 -6.12 19.30
N PHE A 290 18.50 -6.90 19.42
CA PHE A 290 18.61 -8.35 19.54
C PHE A 290 19.27 -8.95 18.31
N PHE A 291 18.84 -8.59 17.09
CA PHE A 291 19.43 -9.13 15.87
C PHE A 291 20.87 -8.67 15.62
N SER A 292 21.23 -7.45 16.03
CA SER A 292 22.62 -6.99 15.94
C SER A 292 23.58 -7.82 16.81
N SER A 293 23.09 -8.44 17.89
CA SER A 293 23.91 -9.34 18.71
C SER A 293 24.24 -10.67 18.01
N PHE A 294 23.35 -11.16 17.13
CA PHE A 294 23.58 -12.39 16.37
C PHE A 294 24.49 -12.17 15.16
N SER A 295 24.46 -10.98 14.56
CA SER A 295 25.24 -10.69 13.35
C SER A 295 26.75 -10.56 13.59
N VAL A 296 27.19 -10.58 14.86
CA VAL A 296 28.61 -10.53 15.26
C VAL A 296 29.27 -11.92 15.21
N PHE A 297 28.51 -12.99 14.98
CA PHE A 297 29.00 -14.35 14.75
C PHE A 297 28.77 -14.79 13.31
#